data_AF-A0A7S0NCZ6-F1
#
_entry.id   AF-A0A7S0NCZ6-F1
#
_cell.length_a   1.000
_cell.length_b   1.000
_cell.length_c   1.000
_cell.angle_alpha   90.00
_cell.angle_beta   90.00
_cell.angle_gamma   90.00
#
_symmetry.space_group_name_H-M   'P 1'
#
loop_
_entity.id
_entity.type
_entity.pdbx_description
1 polymer ?
#
loop_
_entity_poly.entity_id
_entity_poly.type
_entity_poly.pdbx_seq_one_letter_code
_entity_poly.pdbx_strand_id
1 'polypeptide(L)'
;PARTTIISALGRMTDDGPALLPHNELLQMAGRAGRRGYDTEGHCIVLQTRFEGPDDAWHIIRQGPEPLQSQFNVSYGLVLNLLSVYSMDEAREFCNKSFGTYLRGEGAVKRQAEIAELEARA
;
A
#
# COMPACT_ATOMS: atom_id res chain seq x y z
N PRO A 1 -3.96 -0.88 -22.20
CA PRO A 1 -3.90 0.60 -22.08
C PRO A 1 -4.96 1.20 -23.00
N ALA A 2 -5.60 2.28 -22.56
CA ALA A 2 -6.63 3.01 -23.29
C ALA A 2 -6.18 4.46 -23.50
N ARG A 3 -6.84 5.21 -24.38
CA ARG A 3 -6.53 6.64 -24.55
C ARG A 3 -6.90 7.45 -23.30
N THR A 4 -8.05 7.15 -22.74
CA THR A 4 -8.63 7.83 -21.57
C THR A 4 -9.14 6.80 -20.58
N THR A 5 -8.94 7.04 -19.29
CA THR A 5 -9.56 6.28 -18.19
C THR A 5 -10.55 7.17 -17.46
N ILE A 6 -11.72 6.63 -17.11
CA ILE A 6 -12.72 7.33 -16.31
C ILE A 6 -12.85 6.58 -14.97
N ILE A 7 -12.74 7.31 -13.87
CA ILE A 7 -12.91 6.81 -12.51
C ILE A 7 -14.26 7.32 -12.03
N SER A 8 -15.23 6.41 -11.90
CA SER A 8 -16.62 6.76 -11.60
C SER A 8 -16.89 7.06 -10.13
N ALA A 9 -16.04 6.56 -9.23
CA ALA A 9 -16.11 6.78 -7.80
C ALA A 9 -14.70 6.66 -7.18
N LEU A 10 -14.44 7.43 -6.15
CA LEU A 10 -13.21 7.40 -5.34
C LEU A 10 -13.36 6.54 -4.09
N GLY A 11 -14.58 6.17 -3.73
CA GLY A 11 -14.90 5.34 -2.57
C GLY A 11 -15.13 3.89 -2.98
N ARG A 12 -14.70 2.98 -2.11
CA ARG A 12 -15.05 1.56 -2.18
C ARG A 12 -15.46 1.02 -0.83
N MET A 13 -16.22 -0.06 -0.83
CA MET A 13 -16.46 -0.82 0.38
C MET A 13 -15.22 -1.69 0.67
N THR A 14 -14.72 -1.62 1.89
CA THR A 14 -13.66 -2.49 2.43
C THR A 14 -14.23 -3.34 3.55
N ASP A 15 -13.44 -4.29 4.05
CA ASP A 15 -13.84 -5.11 5.20
C ASP A 15 -14.09 -4.27 6.47
N ASP A 16 -13.43 -3.11 6.58
CA ASP A 16 -13.57 -2.14 7.67
C ASP A 16 -14.66 -1.07 7.40
N GLY A 17 -15.38 -1.18 6.28
CA GLY A 17 -16.44 -0.25 5.87
C GLY A 17 -16.09 0.63 4.66
N PRO A 18 -16.88 1.68 4.40
CA PRO A 18 -16.64 2.59 3.27
C PRO A 18 -15.33 3.36 3.46
N ALA A 19 -14.43 3.29 2.48
CA ALA A 19 -13.16 3.99 2.50
C ALA A 19 -12.84 4.59 1.11
N LEU A 20 -12.07 5.68 1.10
CA LEU A 20 -11.51 6.24 -0.13
C LEU A 20 -10.41 5.34 -0.69
N LEU A 21 -10.20 5.41 -2.00
CA LEU A 21 -9.14 4.71 -2.70
C LEU A 21 -7.77 5.25 -2.23
N PRO A 22 -6.81 4.35 -1.95
CA PRO A 22 -5.43 4.76 -1.71
C PRO A 22 -4.81 5.34 -2.98
N HIS A 23 -3.80 6.20 -2.81
CA HIS A 23 -3.04 6.85 -3.87
C HIS A 23 -2.51 5.85 -4.89
N ASN A 24 -1.91 4.76 -4.41
CA ASN A 24 -1.32 3.74 -5.28
C ASN A 24 -2.37 3.08 -6.19
N GLU A 25 -3.59 2.83 -5.71
CA GLU A 25 -4.65 2.24 -6.52
C GLU A 25 -5.18 3.24 -7.55
N LEU A 26 -5.41 4.49 -7.13
CA LEU A 26 -5.80 5.57 -8.04
C LEU A 26 -4.78 5.72 -9.17
N LEU A 27 -3.49 5.72 -8.84
CA LEU A 27 -2.40 5.86 -9.81
C LEU A 27 -2.32 4.65 -10.75
N GLN A 28 -2.54 3.43 -10.26
CA GLN A 28 -2.59 2.23 -11.10
C GLN A 28 -3.75 2.28 -12.11
N MET A 29 -4.91 2.77 -11.70
CA MET A 29 -6.07 2.97 -12.59
C MET A 29 -5.79 4.09 -13.61
N ALA A 30 -5.33 5.24 -13.14
CA ALA A 30 -4.98 6.38 -13.98
C ALA A 30 -3.88 6.04 -14.99
N GLY A 31 -2.89 5.24 -14.60
CA GLY A 31 -1.79 4.78 -15.45
C GLY A 31 -2.21 3.84 -16.60
N ARG A 32 -3.49 3.44 -16.67
CA ARG A 32 -4.03 2.76 -17.86
C ARG A 32 -4.35 3.74 -19.01
N ALA A 33 -4.41 5.04 -18.73
CA ALA A 33 -4.60 6.08 -19.74
C ALA A 33 -3.29 6.38 -20.49
N GLY A 34 -3.41 6.65 -21.79
CA GLY A 34 -2.30 6.81 -22.72
C GLY A 34 -1.80 5.48 -23.29
N ARG A 35 -1.75 5.38 -24.63
CA ARG A 35 -1.13 4.25 -25.33
C ARG A 35 0.25 4.66 -25.83
N ARG A 36 1.27 3.91 -25.40
CA ARG A 36 2.67 4.11 -25.79
C ARG A 36 2.82 4.13 -27.32
N GLY A 37 3.37 5.21 -27.86
CA GLY A 37 3.62 5.39 -29.29
C GLY A 37 2.43 5.89 -30.12
N TYR A 38 1.25 6.08 -29.52
CA TYR A 38 0.06 6.59 -30.21
C TYR A 38 -0.46 7.89 -29.62
N ASP A 39 -0.47 8.00 -28.29
CA ASP A 39 -0.98 9.17 -27.59
C ASP A 39 0.20 9.93 -26.95
N THR A 40 0.26 11.26 -27.14
CA THR A 40 1.27 12.12 -26.50
C THR A 40 1.03 12.28 -25.00
N GLU A 41 -0.24 12.22 -24.60
CA GLU A 41 -0.72 12.38 -23.22
C GLU A 41 -1.84 11.37 -22.95
N GLY A 42 -1.93 10.92 -21.71
CA GLY A 42 -3.05 10.11 -21.22
C GLY A 42 -3.99 10.96 -20.38
N HIS A 43 -5.30 10.84 -20.61
CA HIS A 43 -6.29 11.56 -19.83
C HIS A 43 -6.95 10.65 -18.79
N CYS A 44 -6.96 11.08 -17.53
CA CYS A 44 -7.74 10.45 -16.47
C CYS A 44 -8.81 11.43 -15.99
N ILE A 45 -10.07 11.00 -16.02
CA ILE A 45 -11.22 11.81 -15.62
C ILE A 45 -11.82 11.17 -14.37
N VAL A 46 -11.91 11.95 -13.28
CA VAL A 46 -12.59 11.52 -12.06
C VAL A 46 -13.98 12.15 -12.03
N LEU A 47 -15.02 11.32 -11.88
CA LEU A 47 -16.39 11.78 -11.74
C LEU A 47 -16.67 12.12 -10.27
N GLN A 48 -17.23 13.30 -10.05
CA GLN A 48 -17.74 13.69 -8.75
C GLN A 48 -19.02 12.91 -8.44
N THR A 49 -19.13 12.40 -7.21
CA THR A 49 -20.37 11.77 -6.71
C THR A 49 -21.01 12.64 -5.64
N ARG A 50 -22.09 12.16 -5.00
CA ARG A 50 -22.74 12.89 -3.90
C ARG A 50 -21.93 12.87 -2.60
N PHE A 51 -21.01 11.92 -2.47
CA PHE A 51 -20.26 11.68 -1.23
C PHE A 51 -18.78 12.07 -1.35
N GLU A 52 -18.27 12.19 -2.58
CA GLU A 52 -16.87 12.53 -2.83
C GLU A 52 -16.74 13.53 -3.99
N GLY A 53 -15.71 14.36 -3.91
CA GLY A 53 -15.52 15.49 -4.81
C GLY A 53 -14.09 15.73 -5.27
N PRO A 54 -13.86 16.86 -5.96
CA PRO A 54 -12.54 17.23 -6.46
C PRO A 54 -11.51 17.45 -5.34
N ASP A 55 -11.95 17.88 -4.14
CA ASP A 55 -11.07 18.05 -2.99
C ASP A 55 -10.53 16.70 -2.48
N ASP A 56 -11.36 15.65 -2.46
CA ASP A 56 -10.94 14.29 -2.11
C ASP A 56 -9.96 13.73 -3.14
N ALA A 57 -10.25 13.92 -4.43
CA ALA A 57 -9.36 13.53 -5.52
C ALA A 57 -7.99 14.21 -5.37
N TRP A 58 -8.00 15.51 -5.12
CA TRP A 58 -6.79 16.29 -4.91
C TRP A 58 -6.01 15.82 -3.67
N HIS A 59 -6.72 15.51 -2.60
CA HIS A 59 -6.12 14.99 -1.37
C HIS A 59 -5.38 13.68 -1.64
N ILE A 60 -6.05 12.70 -2.28
CA ILE A 60 -5.45 11.40 -2.62
C ILE A 60 -4.21 11.58 -3.51
N ILE A 61 -4.28 12.42 -4.54
CA ILE A 61 -3.16 12.67 -5.46
C ILE A 61 -1.96 13.30 -4.72
N ARG A 62 -2.23 14.19 -3.76
CA ARG A 62 -1.17 14.96 -3.07
C ARG A 62 -0.54 14.21 -1.88
N GLN A 63 -1.23 13.24 -1.30
CA GLN A 63 -0.69 12.41 -0.21
C GLN A 63 0.57 11.63 -0.63
N GLY A 64 0.71 11.30 -1.92
CA GLY A 64 1.82 10.50 -2.42
C GLY A 64 1.66 9.01 -2.14
N PRO A 65 2.59 8.19 -2.64
CA PRO A 65 2.48 6.73 -2.55
C PRO A 65 2.57 6.24 -1.10
N GLU A 66 1.66 5.34 -0.72
CA GLU A 66 1.70 4.71 0.60
C GLU A 66 2.94 3.82 0.75
N PRO A 67 3.55 3.75 1.96
CA PRO A 67 4.65 2.84 2.22
C PRO A 67 4.20 1.38 2.13
N LEU A 68 5.10 0.51 1.68
CA LEU A 68 4.82 -0.92 1.60
C LEU A 68 4.68 -1.52 3.00
N GLN A 69 3.52 -2.11 3.28
CA GLN A 69 3.26 -2.84 4.52
C GLN A 69 3.40 -4.35 4.30
N SER A 70 3.90 -5.06 5.31
CA SER A 70 4.01 -6.51 5.24
C SER A 70 2.67 -7.17 5.55
N GLN A 71 2.15 -7.96 4.60
CA GLN A 71 0.98 -8.81 4.78
C GLN A 71 1.35 -10.25 5.17
N PHE A 72 2.57 -10.47 5.67
CA PHE A 72 3.01 -11.81 6.07
C PHE A 72 2.27 -12.25 7.34
N ASN A 73 1.46 -13.31 7.22
CA ASN A 73 0.72 -13.91 8.32
C ASN A 73 1.05 -15.40 8.42
N VAL A 74 1.26 -15.88 9.65
CA VAL A 74 1.58 -17.29 9.93
C VAL A 74 0.28 -18.06 10.13
N SER A 75 -0.20 -18.69 9.04
CA SER A 75 -1.36 -19.58 9.09
C SER A 75 -0.97 -21.00 9.49
N TYR A 76 -1.91 -21.79 10.02
CA TYR A 76 -1.67 -23.21 10.34
C TYR A 76 -1.15 -24.00 9.14
N GLY A 77 -1.68 -23.75 7.94
CA GLY A 77 -1.23 -24.41 6.72
C GLY A 77 0.23 -24.09 6.40
N LEU A 78 0.67 -22.84 6.59
CA LEU A 78 2.08 -22.47 6.42
C LEU A 78 2.97 -23.21 7.43
N VAL A 79 2.57 -23.26 8.71
CA VAL A 79 3.34 -23.96 9.74
C VAL A 79 3.50 -25.44 9.41
N LEU A 80 2.40 -26.12 9.07
CA LEU A 80 2.44 -27.55 8.72
C LEU A 80 3.30 -27.82 7.48
N ASN A 81 3.24 -26.95 6.47
CA ASN A 81 4.07 -27.06 5.27
C ASN A 81 5.56 -26.79 5.56
N LEU A 82 5.89 -25.91 6.50
CA LEU A 82 7.27 -25.69 6.88
C LEU A 82 7.82 -26.88 7.65
N LEU A 83 7.06 -27.45 8.59
CA LEU A 83 7.51 -28.57 9.42
C LEU A 83 7.58 -29.92 8.68
N SER A 84 6.98 -30.02 7.49
CA SER A 84 7.12 -31.22 6.65
C SER A 84 8.45 -31.28 5.90
N VAL A 85 9.12 -30.14 5.72
CA VAL A 85 10.38 -30.02 4.94
C VAL A 85 11.55 -29.58 5.82
N TYR A 86 11.30 -28.71 6.79
CA TYR A 86 12.31 -28.07 7.63
C TYR A 86 12.20 -28.54 9.08
N SER A 87 13.33 -28.48 9.79
CA SER A 87 13.34 -28.58 11.24
C SER A 87 12.62 -27.39 11.89
N MET A 88 12.25 -27.53 13.17
CA MET A 88 11.60 -26.46 13.94
C MET A 88 12.42 -25.15 13.96
N ASP A 89 13.74 -25.25 14.04
CA ASP A 89 14.62 -24.07 14.12
C ASP A 89 14.73 -23.36 12.77
N GLU A 90 14.85 -24.12 11.68
CA GLU A 90 14.83 -23.58 10.31
C GLU A 90 13.48 -22.93 9.97
N ALA A 91 12.36 -23.55 10.36
CA ALA A 91 11.03 -22.98 10.17
C ALA A 91 10.87 -21.65 10.94
N ARG A 92 11.45 -21.55 12.14
CA ARG A 92 11.46 -20.30 12.92
C ARG A 92 12.34 -19.24 12.25
N GLU A 93 13.51 -19.62 11.75
CA GLU A 93 14.39 -18.71 11.02
C GLU A 93 13.72 -18.17 9.76
N PHE A 94 12.99 -19.01 9.01
CA PHE A 94 12.20 -18.60 7.86
C PHE A 94 11.19 -17.50 8.22
N CYS A 95 10.40 -17.70 9.29
CA CYS A 95 9.46 -16.70 9.77
C CYS A 95 10.14 -15.39 10.22
N ASN A 96 11.34 -15.49 10.79
CA ASN A 96 12.14 -14.33 11.20
C ASN A 96 12.68 -13.52 10.02
N LYS A 97 12.88 -14.14 8.86
CA LYS A 97 13.26 -13.46 7.60
C LYS A 97 12.09 -12.80 6.87
N SER A 98 10.90 -12.75 7.49
CA SER A 98 9.75 -12.07 6.90
C SER A 98 9.96 -10.55 6.81
N PHE A 99 9.35 -9.94 5.77
CA PHE A 99 9.41 -8.50 5.55
C PHE A 99 8.87 -7.69 6.75
N GLY A 100 7.88 -8.23 7.47
CA GLY A 100 7.35 -7.60 8.68
C GLY A 100 8.39 -7.53 9.82
N THR A 101 9.20 -8.58 9.99
CA THR A 101 10.29 -8.56 10.98
C THR A 101 11.41 -7.61 10.58
N TYR A 102 11.75 -7.56 9.28
CA TYR A 102 12.69 -6.58 8.74
C TYR A 102 12.24 -5.13 8.98
N LEU A 103 10.99 -4.79 8.62
CA LEU A 103 10.42 -3.46 8.86
C LEU A 103 10.34 -3.10 10.35
N ARG A 104 10.10 -4.08 11.24
CA ARG A 104 10.15 -3.86 12.69
C ARG A 104 11.57 -3.59 13.18
N GLY A 105 12.57 -4.27 12.61
CA GLY A 105 13.98 -4.07 12.95
C GLY A 105 14.47 -2.67 12.56
N GLU A 106 14.37 -2.29 11.29
CA GLU A 106 14.78 -0.94 10.84
C GLU A 106 13.88 0.18 11.38
N GLY A 107 12.57 -0.09 11.48
CA GLY A 107 11.61 0.86 12.05
C GLY A 107 11.84 1.12 13.54
N ALA A 108 12.33 0.13 14.30
CA ALA A 108 12.69 0.32 15.70
C ALA A 108 13.90 1.27 15.84
N VAL A 109 14.92 1.11 15.01
CA VAL A 109 16.14 1.96 15.04
C VAL A 109 15.79 3.41 14.70
N LYS A 110 14.99 3.65 13.65
CA LYS A 110 14.56 5.02 13.28
C LYS A 110 13.68 5.66 14.35
N ARG A 111 12.72 4.92 14.92
CA ARG A 111 11.85 5.44 15.99
C ARG A 111 12.64 5.73 17.28
N GLN A 112 13.65 4.92 17.60
CA GLN A 112 14.52 5.20 18.74
C GLN A 112 15.35 6.47 18.54
N ALA A 113 15.83 6.73 17.32
CA ALA A 113 16.50 7.98 16.99
C ALA A 113 15.56 9.19 17.10
N GLU A 114 14.32 9.09 16.59
CA GLU A 114 13.30 10.14 16.72
C GLU A 114 12.92 10.42 18.18
N ILE A 115 12.73 9.38 19.00
CA ILE A 115 12.44 9.53 20.44
C ILE A 115 13.58 10.25 21.14
N ALA A 116 14.83 9.87 20.87
CA ALA A 116 16.00 10.52 21.45
C ALA A 116 16.13 12.00 21.04
N GLU A 117 15.78 12.33 19.79
CA GLU A 117 15.81 13.72 19.29
C GLU A 117 14.71 14.58 19.92
N LEU A 118 13.53 14.00 20.18
CA LEU A 118 12.42 14.66 20.87
C LEU A 118 12.69 14.84 22.37
N GLU A 119 13.28 13.86 23.03
CA GLU A 119 13.71 13.95 24.43
C GLU A 119 14.82 14.99 24.61
N ALA A 120 15.72 15.15 23.64
CA ALA A 120 16.76 16.19 23.67
C ALA A 120 16.23 17.62 23.45
N ARG A 121 15.01 17.77 22.93
CA ARG A 121 14.33 19.06 22.75
C ARG A 121 13.44 19.45 23.94
N ALA A 122 13.18 18.55 24.88
CA ALA A 122 12.39 18.77 26.09
C ALA A 122 13.27 19.24 27.26
#